data_AF-A0A414SWQ0-F1
#
_entry.id   AF-A0A414SWQ0-F1
#
_cell.length_a   1.000
_cell.length_b   1.000
_cell.length_c   1.000
_cell.angle_alpha   90.00
_cell.angle_beta   90.00
_cell.angle_gamma   90.00
#
_symmetry.space_group_name_H-M   'P 1'
#
loop_
_entity.id
_entity.type
_entity.pdbx_description
1 polymer ?
#
loop_
_entity_poly.entity_id
_entity_poly.type
_entity_poly.pdbx_seq_one_letter_code
_entity_poly.pdbx_strand_id
1 'polypeptide(L)'
;MRMLVFFDLPVVTAKEKKDAAKFRKFLLKDGYNMVQWSVYSRICNGMDAVAMHKQRLKQNLPIKGSVRALVLTEKQYESMEVMLGTKTFEDTPESIELMDVF
;
A
#
# COMPACT_ATOMS: atom_id res chain seq x y z
N MET A 1 1.02 12.70 3.48
CA MET A 1 -0.29 12.14 3.07
C MET A 1 -0.04 10.70 2.76
N ARG A 2 -0.99 9.82 3.07
CA ARG A 2 -0.79 8.40 2.90
C ARG A 2 -1.81 7.81 1.95
N MET A 3 -1.34 7.00 1.02
CA MET A 3 -2.21 6.21 0.16
C MET A 3 -2.26 4.78 0.68
N LEU A 4 -3.45 4.28 1.00
CA LEU A 4 -3.70 2.87 1.27
C LEU A 4 -4.22 2.20 0.01
N VAL A 5 -3.72 0.99 -0.25
CA VAL A 5 -4.13 0.13 -1.35
C VAL A 5 -4.64 -1.18 -0.76
N PHE A 6 -5.89 -1.47 -1.06
CA PHE A 6 -6.59 -2.70 -0.68
C PHE A 6 -6.74 -3.56 -1.91
N PHE A 7 -6.45 -4.85 -1.81
CA PHE A 7 -6.67 -5.75 -2.95
C PHE A 7 -7.16 -7.14 -2.55
N ASP A 8 -8.00 -7.70 -3.40
CA ASP A 8 -8.39 -9.10 -3.37
C ASP A 8 -8.16 -9.70 -4.75
N LEU A 9 -7.16 -10.57 -4.85
CA LEU A 9 -6.70 -11.13 -6.13
C LEU A 9 -6.92 -12.64 -6.13
N PRO A 10 -7.42 -13.22 -7.23
CA PRO A 10 -7.51 -14.67 -7.33
C PRO A 10 -6.11 -15.28 -7.28
N VAL A 11 -6.01 -16.46 -6.66
CA VAL A 11 -4.74 -17.20 -6.50
C VAL A 11 -4.92 -18.71 -6.69
N VAL A 12 -5.95 -19.13 -7.41
CA VAL A 12 -6.28 -20.56 -7.60
C VAL A 12 -5.32 -21.18 -8.62
N THR A 13 -5.22 -20.57 -9.80
CA THR A 13 -4.35 -21.07 -10.88
C THR A 13 -2.91 -20.57 -10.75
N ALA A 14 -1.96 -21.27 -11.39
CA ALA A 14 -0.55 -20.84 -11.43
C ALA A 14 -0.37 -19.45 -12.06
N LYS A 15 -1.17 -19.12 -13.08
CA LYS A 15 -1.19 -17.80 -13.73
C LYS A 15 -1.63 -16.70 -12.76
N GLU A 16 -2.71 -16.94 -12.02
CA GLU A 16 -3.25 -16.02 -11.03
C GLU A 16 -2.28 -15.78 -9.87
N LYS A 17 -1.66 -16.83 -9.33
CA LYS A 17 -0.58 -16.72 -8.33
C LYS A 17 0.59 -15.86 -8.84
N LYS A 18 0.99 -16.06 -10.09
CA LYS A 18 2.07 -15.29 -10.73
C LYS A 18 1.70 -13.82 -10.88
N ASP A 19 0.46 -13.52 -11.27
CA ASP A 19 -0.03 -12.15 -11.44
C ASP A 19 -0.15 -11.43 -10.08
N ALA A 20 -0.66 -12.10 -9.04
CA ALA A 20 -0.71 -11.57 -7.68
C ALA A 20 0.70 -11.30 -7.12
N ALA A 21 1.64 -12.22 -7.32
CA ALA A 21 3.03 -12.03 -6.93
C ALA A 21 3.70 -10.88 -7.69
N LYS A 22 3.39 -10.70 -8.98
CA LYS A 22 3.87 -9.56 -9.79
C LYS A 22 3.34 -8.24 -9.24
N PHE A 23 2.05 -8.16 -8.93
CA PHE A 23 1.44 -6.95 -8.37
C PHE A 23 2.05 -6.59 -7.01
N ARG A 24 2.20 -7.57 -6.12
CA ARG A 24 2.88 -7.37 -4.83
C ARG A 24 4.32 -6.88 -5.01
N LYS A 25 5.08 -7.49 -5.93
CA LYS A 25 6.47 -7.05 -6.23
C LYS A 25 6.51 -5.61 -6.75
N PHE A 26 5.52 -5.20 -7.54
CA PHE A 26 5.40 -3.81 -7.98
C PHE A 26 5.18 -2.88 -6.78
N LEU A 27 4.24 -3.19 -5.88
CA LEU A 27 3.97 -2.37 -4.70
C LEU A 27 5.25 -2.18 -3.85
N LEU A 28 5.95 -3.26 -3.54
CA LEU A 28 7.20 -3.17 -2.77
C LEU A 28 8.27 -2.33 -3.49
N LYS A 29 8.42 -2.50 -4.81
CA LYS A 29 9.40 -1.72 -5.60
C LYS A 29 9.04 -0.25 -5.73
N ASP A 30 7.77 0.10 -5.76
CA ASP A 30 7.30 1.49 -5.77
C ASP A 30 7.21 2.05 -4.34
N GLY A 31 7.82 1.38 -3.35
CA GLY A 31 7.98 1.85 -1.98
C GLY A 31 6.70 1.85 -1.15
N TYR A 32 5.82 0.88 -1.38
CA TYR A 32 4.72 0.61 -0.46
C TYR A 32 5.18 -0.35 0.63
N ASN A 33 4.69 -0.11 1.84
CA ASN A 33 4.93 -0.95 2.99
C ASN A 33 3.67 -1.74 3.35
N MET A 34 3.86 -2.90 3.97
CA MET A 34 2.80 -3.87 4.18
C MET A 34 2.17 -3.65 5.56
N VAL A 35 0.93 -3.15 5.57
CA VAL A 35 0.17 -2.93 6.81
C VAL A 35 -0.38 -4.26 7.33
N GLN A 36 -0.99 -5.04 6.45
CA GLN A 36 -1.48 -6.39 6.72
C GLN A 36 -1.65 -7.16 5.41
N TRP A 37 -2.15 -8.40 5.47
CA TRP A 37 -2.48 -9.14 4.26
C TRP A 37 -3.43 -8.33 3.39
N SER A 38 -3.10 -8.22 2.11
CA SER A 38 -3.89 -7.50 1.12
C SER A 38 -4.07 -5.98 1.34
N VAL A 39 -3.34 -5.38 2.29
CA VAL A 39 -3.37 -3.94 2.56
C VAL A 39 -1.96 -3.36 2.64
N TYR A 40 -1.70 -2.38 1.79
CA TYR A 40 -0.39 -1.74 1.67
C TYR A 40 -0.54 -0.23 1.78
N SER A 41 0.44 0.45 2.36
CA SER A 41 0.44 1.90 2.48
C SER A 41 1.68 2.54 1.87
N ARG A 42 1.56 3.79 1.41
CA ARG A 42 2.67 4.58 0.90
C ARG A 42 2.55 6.03 1.34
N ILE A 43 3.63 6.56 1.89
CA ILE A 43 3.77 7.99 2.20
C ILE A 43 3.94 8.77 0.90
N CYS A 44 3.26 9.89 0.79
CA CYS A 44 3.25 10.78 -0.36
C CYS A 44 3.37 12.23 0.12
N ASN A 45 4.39 12.92 -0.42
CA ASN A 45 4.73 14.32 -0.12
C ASN A 45 3.85 15.26 -0.93
N GLY A 46 2.57 15.31 -0.59
CA GLY A 46 1.57 16.17 -1.25
C GLY A 46 0.78 15.48 -2.36
N MET A 47 -0.14 16.26 -2.96
CA MET A 47 -1.14 15.73 -3.89
C MET A 47 -0.54 15.32 -5.23
N ASP A 48 0.55 15.96 -5.65
CA ASP A 48 1.27 15.62 -6.89
C ASP A 48 1.90 14.23 -6.81
N ALA A 49 2.55 13.92 -5.67
CA ALA A 49 3.07 12.58 -5.40
C ALA A 49 1.95 11.53 -5.40
N VAL A 50 0.81 11.84 -4.77
CA VAL A 50 -0.38 10.97 -4.80
C VAL A 50 -0.87 10.73 -6.24
N ALA A 51 -0.98 11.78 -7.06
CA ALA A 51 -1.43 11.66 -8.45
C ALA A 51 -0.46 10.79 -9.27
N MET A 52 0.84 11.02 -9.12
CA MET A 52 1.88 10.23 -9.77
C MET A 52 1.79 8.74 -9.39
N HIS A 53 1.72 8.43 -8.09
CA HIS A 53 1.68 7.03 -7.64
C HIS A 53 0.33 6.35 -7.95
N LYS A 54 -0.78 7.08 -7.97
CA LYS A 54 -2.05 6.57 -8.49
C LYS A 54 -1.95 6.17 -9.95
N GLN A 55 -1.25 6.97 -10.77
CA GLN A 55 -1.06 6.64 -12.18
C GLN A 55 -0.19 5.39 -12.37
N ARG A 56 0.92 5.28 -11.62
CA ARG A 56 1.77 4.07 -11.62
C ARG A 56 1.00 2.82 -11.18
N LEU A 57 0.16 2.96 -10.15
CA LEU A 57 -0.71 1.88 -9.66
C LEU A 57 -1.67 1.42 -10.77
N LYS A 58 -2.37 2.35 -11.44
CA LYS A 58 -3.27 2.06 -12.56
C LYS A 58 -2.58 1.30 -13.70
N GLN A 59 -1.34 1.67 -14.03
CA GLN A 59 -0.55 1.02 -15.09
C GLN A 59 -0.11 -0.41 -14.74
N ASN A 60 -0.13 -0.79 -13.46
CA ASN A 60 0.34 -2.08 -12.97
C ASN A 60 -0.78 -2.97 -12.42
N LEU A 61 -2.05 -2.60 -12.61
CA LEU A 61 -3.18 -3.40 -12.13
C LEU A 61 -3.19 -4.80 -12.76
N PRO A 62 -3.51 -5.84 -11.98
CA PRO A 62 -3.78 -7.16 -12.54
C PRO A 62 -5.10 -7.15 -13.33
N ILE A 63 -5.22 -8.07 -14.30
CA ILE A 63 -6.40 -8.18 -15.18
C ILE A 63 -7.64 -8.67 -14.41
N LYS A 64 -7.44 -9.42 -13.31
CA LYS A 64 -8.50 -9.97 -12.46
C LYS A 64 -8.31 -9.55 -11.02
N GLY A 65 -9.42 -9.56 -10.28
CA GLY A 65 -9.46 -9.23 -8.86
C GLY A 65 -10.08 -7.85 -8.60
N SER A 66 -9.93 -7.38 -7.38
CA SER A 66 -10.45 -6.11 -6.91
C SER A 66 -9.30 -5.31 -6.30
N VAL A 67 -9.11 -4.06 -6.74
CA VAL A 67 -8.09 -3.15 -6.18
C VAL A 67 -8.75 -1.80 -5.91
N ARG A 68 -8.60 -1.28 -4.70
CA ARG A 68 -9.11 0.04 -4.28
C ARG A 68 -7.98 0.84 -3.65
N ALA A 69 -8.01 2.16 -3.83
CA ALA A 69 -7.08 3.05 -3.18
C ALA A 69 -7.84 4.12 -2.38
N LEU A 70 -7.37 4.38 -1.16
CA LEU A 70 -7.86 5.45 -0.29
C LEU A 70 -6.70 6.39 0.03
N VAL A 71 -6.93 7.70 -0.02
CA VAL A 71 -5.93 8.70 0.36
C VAL A 71 -6.36 9.32 1.68
N LEU A 72 -5.47 9.32 2.64
CA LEU A 72 -5.64 9.83 3.98
C LEU A 72 -4.58 10.90 4.26
N THR A 73 -4.87 11.78 5.21
CA THR A 73 -3.82 12.58 5.87
C THR A 73 -3.00 11.67 6.81
N GLU A 74 -1.76 12.04 7.17
CA GLU A 74 -1.00 11.25 8.16
C GLU A 74 -1.75 11.18 9.50
N LYS A 75 -2.34 12.30 9.96
CA LYS A 75 -3.15 12.33 11.19
C LYS A 75 -4.30 11.33 11.19
N GLN A 76 -4.98 11.16 10.05
CA GLN A 76 -6.04 10.16 9.90
C GLN A 76 -5.51 8.72 9.90
N TYR A 77 -4.31 8.50 9.36
CA TYR A 77 -3.67 7.19 9.40
C TYR A 77 -3.20 6.85 10.82
N GLU A 78 -2.57 7.79 11.52
CA GLU A 78 -2.11 7.66 12.91
C GLU A 78 -3.27 7.40 13.88
N SER A 79 -4.47 7.93 13.59
CA SER A 79 -5.67 7.64 14.38
C SER A 79 -6.24 6.24 14.18
N MET A 80 -5.63 5.40 13.33
CA MET A 80 -6.05 4.01 13.13
C MET A 80 -5.88 3.20 14.43
N GLU A 81 -6.99 2.65 14.92
CA GLU A 81 -6.99 1.82 16.12
C GLU A 81 -6.69 0.35 15.80
N VAL A 82 -5.71 -0.22 16.51
CA VAL A 82 -5.42 -1.66 16.44
C VAL A 82 -6.32 -2.36 17.45
N MET A 83 -7.44 -2.89 16.96
CA MET A 83 -8.44 -3.58 17.79
C MET A 83 -7.99 -5.00 18.21
N LEU A 84 -7.06 -5.60 17.47
CA LEU A 84 -6.51 -6.94 17.72
C LEU A 84 -5.11 -7.06 17.13
N GLY A 85 -4.20 -7.71 17.85
CA GLY A 85 -2.79 -7.86 17.47
C GLY A 85 -1.88 -6.84 18.15
N THR A 86 -0.61 -6.80 17.75
CA THR A 86 0.38 -5.87 18.28
C THR A 86 0.78 -4.87 17.21
N LYS A 87 1.01 -3.61 17.61
CA LYS A 87 1.62 -2.62 16.74
C LYS A 87 2.96 -3.12 16.22
N THR A 88 3.20 -2.92 14.95
CA THR A 88 4.46 -3.21 14.26
C THR A 88 5.33 -1.96 14.21
N PHE A 89 6.59 -2.11 13.81
CA PHE A 89 7.48 -0.98 13.59
C PHE A 89 6.91 0.02 12.57
N GLU A 90 6.16 -0.44 11.57
CA GLU A 90 5.56 0.44 10.56
C GLU A 90 4.39 1.29 11.10
N ASP A 91 3.89 0.95 12.30
CA ASP A 91 2.85 1.73 12.99
C ASP A 91 3.46 2.81 13.89
N THR A 92 4.79 2.93 13.92
CA THR A 92 5.52 3.87 14.79
C THR A 92 5.83 5.18 14.06
N PRO A 93 5.82 6.34 14.75
CA PRO A 93 6.23 7.62 14.17
C PRO A 93 7.65 7.59 13.58
N GLU A 94 8.56 6.83 14.19
CA GLU A 94 9.95 6.69 13.75
C GLU A 94 10.06 6.08 12.34
N SER A 95 9.09 5.26 11.94
CA SER A 95 9.04 4.71 10.59
C SER A 95 8.77 5.77 9.52
N ILE A 96 8.10 6.87 9.87
CA ILE A 96 7.81 7.98 8.96
C ILE A 96 9.08 8.79 8.70
N GLU A 97 9.81 9.12 9.77
CA GLU A 97 11.04 9.91 9.69
C GLU A 97 12.12 9.22 8.84
N LEU A 98 12.26 7.90 8.97
CA LEU A 98 13.20 7.12 8.14
C LEU A 98 12.80 7.05 6.66
N MET A 99 11.51 7.22 6.35
CA MET A 99 11.02 7.20 4.97
C MET A 99 11.07 8.58 4.29
N ASP A 100 11.15 9.67 5.05
CA ASP A 100 11.36 11.04 4.53
C ASP A 100 12.83 11.36 4.22
N VAL A 101 13.77 10.52 4.67
CA VAL A 101 15.23 10.70 4.49
C VAL A 101 15.75 10.12 3.16
N PHE A 102 14.91 9.44 2.36
CA PHE A 102 15.25 8.86 1.06
C PHE A 102 14.27 9.27 -0.05
#